data_AF-X1IME5-F1
#
_entry.id   AF-X1IME5-F1
#
_cell.length_a   1.000
_cell.length_b   1.000
_cell.length_c   1.000
_cell.angle_alpha   90.00
_cell.angle_beta   90.00
_cell.angle_gamma   90.00
#
_symmetry.space_group_name_H-M   'P 1'
#
loop_
_entity.id
_entity.type
_entity.pdbx_description
1 polymer ?
#
loop_
_entity_poly.entity_id
_entity_poly.type
_entity_poly.pdbx_seq_one_letter_code
_entity_poly.pdbx_strand_id
1 'polypeptide(L)' 'MTDPAQPLKDFQPKKKFFVGIDSDGCAFDTMGIKQRECFCPWLIGYFGLQPVAQAARECKEFADLFSKT' A
#
# COMPACT_ATOMS: atom_id res chain seq x y z
N MET A 1 6.01 7.58 -30.54
CA MET A 1 6.33 7.27 -29.13
C MET A 1 6.10 5.79 -28.91
N THR A 2 6.97 5.11 -28.18
CA THR A 2 6.79 3.70 -27.81
C THR A 2 5.76 3.59 -26.69
N ASP A 3 4.79 2.68 -26.83
CA ASP A 3 3.85 2.34 -25.77
C ASP A 3 4.50 1.28 -24.85
N PRO A 4 4.85 1.62 -23.59
CA PRO A 4 5.48 0.67 -22.67
C PRO A 4 4.59 -0.52 -22.30
N ALA A 5 3.27 -0.41 -22.51
CA ALA A 5 2.32 -1.50 -22.24
C ALA A 5 2.18 -2.49 -23.42
N GLN A 6 2.80 -2.24 -24.58
CA GLN A 6 2.68 -3.08 -25.77
C GLN A 6 2.99 -4.58 -25.50
N PRO A 7 4.04 -4.95 -24.72
CA PRO A 7 4.32 -6.36 -24.41
C PRO A 7 3.19 -7.07 -23.65
N LEU A 8 2.44 -6.35 -22.81
CA LEU A 8 1.30 -6.90 -22.08
C LEU A 8 0.08 -7.06 -22.99
N LYS A 9 -0.13 -6.13 -23.92
CA LYS A 9 -1.23 -6.19 -24.90
C LYS A 9 -1.07 -7.37 -25.86
N ASP A 10 0.16 -7.66 -26.27
CA ASP A 10 0.47 -8.75 -27.20
C ASP A 10 0.61 -10.12 -26.50
N PHE A 11 0.55 -10.14 -25.15
CA PHE A 11 0.76 -11.36 -24.38
C PHE A 11 -0.34 -12.39 -24.64
N GLN A 12 0.05 -13.55 -25.18
CA GLN A 12 -0.83 -14.71 -25.34
C GLN A 12 -0.76 -15.60 -24.09
N PRO A 13 -1.87 -15.83 -23.37
CA PRO A 13 -1.89 -16.69 -22.18
C PRO A 13 -1.38 -18.11 -22.46
N LYS A 14 -0.37 -18.56 -21.70
CA LYS A 14 0.24 -19.91 -21.84
C LYS A 14 -0.34 -20.96 -20.89
N LYS A 15 -1.20 -20.54 -19.95
CA LYS A 15 -1.75 -21.36 -18.87
C LYS A 15 -3.25 -21.11 -18.80
N LYS A 16 -4.01 -22.12 -18.34
CA LYS A 16 -5.47 -22.03 -18.17
C LYS A 16 -5.90 -21.01 -17.12
N PHE A 17 -5.01 -20.70 -16.17
CA PHE A 17 -5.30 -19.80 -15.05
C PHE A 17 -4.14 -18.81 -14.87
N PHE A 18 -4.51 -17.59 -14.50
CA PHE A 18 -3.61 -16.57 -14.00
C PHE A 18 -3.70 -16.53 -12.47
N VAL A 19 -2.56 -16.50 -11.79
CA VAL A 19 -2.47 -16.30 -10.34
C VAL A 19 -1.75 -14.98 -10.12
N GLY A 20 -2.51 -13.95 -9.77
CA GLY A 20 -1.96 -12.68 -9.32
C GLY A 20 -1.69 -12.75 -7.83
N ILE A 21 -0.44 -12.51 -7.42
CA ILE A 21 -0.08 -12.33 -6.02
C ILE A 21 0.11 -10.84 -5.82
N ASP A 22 -0.67 -10.27 -4.91
CA ASP A 22 -0.47 -8.89 -4.51
C ASP A 22 0.87 -8.76 -3.79
N SER A 23 1.68 -7.78 -4.18
CA SER A 23 3.05 -7.73 -3.69
C SER A 23 3.11 -7.23 -2.26
N ASP A 24 2.21 -6.33 -1.88
CA ASP A 24 2.39 -5.47 -0.73
C ASP A 24 1.42 -5.81 0.40
N GLY A 25 1.94 -6.43 1.46
CA GLY A 25 1.14 -7.00 2.54
C GLY A 25 0.69 -8.43 2.29
N CYS A 26 0.83 -8.94 1.06
CA CYS A 26 0.58 -10.35 0.74
C CYS A 26 1.87 -11.12 0.41
N ALA A 27 2.63 -10.74 -0.62
CA ALA A 27 3.91 -11.39 -0.91
C ALA A 27 5.06 -10.90 0.00
N PHE A 28 5.07 -9.60 0.33
CA PHE A 28 6.09 -8.96 1.15
C PHE A 28 5.45 -8.20 2.31
N ASP A 29 6.02 -8.35 3.51
CA ASP A 29 5.64 -7.50 4.65
C ASP A 29 6.22 -6.10 4.51
N THR A 30 5.56 -5.30 3.68
CA THR A 30 5.88 -3.88 3.44
C THR A 30 4.82 -2.96 4.01
N MET A 31 3.72 -3.50 4.57
CA MET A 31 2.62 -2.69 5.08
C MET A 31 3.02 -1.88 6.31
N GLY A 32 3.86 -2.46 7.19
CA GLY A 32 4.36 -1.76 8.37
C GLY A 32 5.10 -0.47 8.01
N ILE A 33 6.08 -0.54 7.12
CA ILE A 33 6.86 0.64 6.71
C ILE A 33 6.00 1.63 5.91
N LYS A 34 5.14 1.17 5.01
CA LYS A 34 4.27 2.06 4.22
C LYS A 34 3.30 2.84 5.10
N GLN A 35 2.65 2.19 6.07
CA GLN A 35 1.73 2.90 6.96
C GLN A 35 2.45 3.93 7.83
N ARG A 36 3.61 3.58 8.42
CA ARG A 36 4.35 4.44 9.35
C ARG A 36 5.10 5.58 8.68
N GLU A 37 5.77 5.30 7.56
CA GLU A 37 6.71 6.23 6.93
C GLU A 37 6.15 6.91 5.69
N CYS A 38 5.17 6.31 5.02
CA CYS A 38 4.57 6.90 3.83
C CYS A 38 3.19 7.51 4.15
N PHE A 39 2.25 6.73 4.68
CA PHE A 39 0.85 7.16 4.73
C PHE A 39 0.52 8.03 5.95
N CYS A 40 0.99 7.65 7.14
CA CYS A 40 0.72 8.43 8.35
C CYS A 40 1.29 9.86 8.29
N PRO A 41 2.53 10.10 7.81
CA PRO A 41 3.07 11.46 7.69
C PRO A 41 2.26 12.34 6.74
N TRP A 42 1.81 11.79 5.60
CA TRP A 42 0.95 12.51 4.66
C TRP A 42 -0.41 12.85 5.25
N LEU A 43 -1.04 11.92 6.00
CA LEU A 43 -2.28 12.20 6.72
C LEU A 43 -2.10 13.33 7.74
N ILE A 44 -1.04 13.28 8.55
CA ILE A 44 -0.77 14.31 9.55
C ILE A 44 -0.52 15.67 8.90
N GLY A 45 0.30 15.71 7.84
CA GLY A 45 0.63 16.94 7.12
C GLY A 45 -0.58 17.56 6.41
N TYR A 46 -1.36 16.74 5.71
CA TYR A 46 -2.52 17.21 4.95
C TYR A 46 -3.63 17.78 5.84
N PHE A 47 -3.90 17.14 6.98
CA PHE A 47 -4.95 17.58 7.91
C PHE A 47 -4.45 18.52 9.02
N GLY A 48 -3.18 18.92 9.00
CA GLY A 48 -2.61 19.83 10.01
C GLY A 48 -2.58 19.25 11.42
N LEU A 49 -2.45 17.93 11.57
CA LEU A 49 -2.53 17.22 12.85
C LEU A 49 -1.21 17.22 13.65
N GLN A 50 -0.25 18.06 13.27
CA GLN A 50 1.07 18.10 13.92
C GLN A 50 1.00 18.22 15.46
N PRO A 51 0.11 19.05 16.06
CA PRO A 51 0.00 19.14 17.53
C PRO A 51 -0.42 17.85 18.23
N VAL A 52 -1.05 16.93 17.50
CA VAL A 52 -1.53 15.63 18.00
C VAL A 52 -0.89 14.46 17.25
N ALA A 53 0.29 14.67 16.65
CA ALA A 53 0.92 13.71 15.75
C ALA A 53 1.16 12.34 16.40
N GLN A 54 1.46 12.30 17.69
CA GLN A 54 1.62 11.04 18.43
C GLN A 54 0.31 10.23 18.46
N ALA A 55 -0.78 10.84 18.94
CA ALA A 55 -2.08 10.19 18.99
C ALA A 55 -2.57 9.79 17.58
N ALA A 56 -2.35 10.65 16.58
CA ALA A 56 -2.67 10.34 15.19
C ALA A 56 -1.91 9.11 14.67
N ARG A 57 -0.61 8.98 15.00
CA ARG A 57 0.20 7.79 14.65
C ARG A 57 -0.33 6.54 15.32
N GLU A 58 -0.56 6.58 16.63
CA GLU A 58 -1.05 5.44 17.41
C GLU A 58 -2.42 4.96 16.89
N CYS A 59 -3.35 5.88 16.64
CA CYS A 59 -4.67 5.55 16.07
C CYS A 59 -4.55 4.95 14.66
N LYS A 60 -3.73 5.54 13.79
CA LYS A 60 -3.52 5.08 12.41
C LYS A 60 -2.92 3.68 12.39
N GLU A 61 -1.92 3.44 13.23
CA GLU A 61 -1.23 2.16 13.34
C GLU A 61 -2.15 1.07 13.88
N PHE A 62 -2.94 1.37 14.92
CA PHE A 62 -3.96 0.44 15.41
C PHE A 62 -4.99 0.13 14.32
N ALA A 63 -5.63 1.15 13.74
CA ALA A 63 -6.71 0.96 12.79
C ALA A 63 -6.27 0.16 11.55
N ASP A 64 -5.13 0.53 10.97
CA ASP A 64 -4.71 0.03 9.66
C ASP A 64 -3.88 -1.25 9.69
N LEU A 65 -3.23 -1.58 10.82
CA LEU A 65 -2.36 -2.76 10.91
C LEU A 65 -2.80 -3.78 11.96
N PHE A 66 -3.40 -3.36 13.06
CA PHE A 66 -3.54 -4.21 14.25
C PHE A 66 -4.96 -4.38 14.78
N SER A 67 -5.93 -3.68 14.20
CA SER A 67 -7.34 -3.80 14.58
C SER A 67 -7.86 -5.21 14.27
N LYS A 68 -8.80 -5.68 15.10
CA LYS A 68 -9.43 -7.00 14.96
C LYS A 68 -10.93 -6.84 15.20
N THR A 69 -11.74 -7.58 14.43
CA THR A 69 -13.20 -7.68 14.55
C THR A 69 -13.61 -8.84 15.44
#